data_AF-A0A847HYM8-F1
#
_entry.id   AF-A0A847HYM8-F1
#
_cell.length_a   1.000
_cell.length_b   1.000
_cell.length_c   1.000
_cell.angle_alpha   90.00
_cell.angle_beta   90.00
_cell.angle_gamma   90.00
#
_symmetry.space_group_name_H-M   'P 1'
#
loop_
_entity.id
_entity.type
_entity.pdbx_description
1 polymer ?
#
loop_
_entity_poly.entity_id
_entity_poly.type
_entity_poly.pdbx_seq_one_letter_code
_entity_poly.pdbx_strand_id
1 'polypeptide(L)'
;MKYPCKYRAFTLVELVLSLAIATILLGGMTSALFLATRALPGDARPVDVLTAQTQVAADICGELSCACNILERAPHAVSFTVPDRNGDGSPECIRYAWSGTPGEPLTRTFNHGTPVTVLADVHEFALAYDVATVDETYPGPPVESAEISLSSRTSSLLTGDCDLKEKAWGGQYFCPSFPAGTLSWKVTRAQVKARSEGAQKGVTAVQLRPATSSKTPDTLVIDQALMYEKALQSNYRWEEFTFSNATGLAPGTALCLVLVCHTSDADLADVQYDRLGSGLVHTTDAANWSYYDSLALLHDIRGKYMSPGATQTATRRYVTTVRIALQAGGDSQARVDSTARPVNAPEALSAVWESEFNTDPTTLDMNGDGLGDWAPATGTFDPAGVSGGIWNATSNLVTAPDNDFTQLT
;
A
#
# COMPACT_ATOMS: atom_id res chain seq x y z
N MET A 1 -9.86 -60.31 100.99
CA MET A 1 -8.50 -59.82 100.65
C MET A 1 -8.65 -58.45 100.00
N LYS A 2 -8.33 -57.37 100.73
CA LYS A 2 -8.35 -55.99 100.22
C LYS A 2 -6.89 -55.51 100.11
N TYR A 3 -6.43 -55.21 98.89
CA TYR A 3 -5.18 -54.46 98.69
C TYR A 3 -5.50 -52.96 98.79
N PRO A 4 -4.81 -52.19 99.65
CA PRO A 4 -4.99 -50.75 99.69
C PRO A 4 -4.23 -50.11 98.52
N CYS A 5 -4.94 -49.47 97.61
CA CYS A 5 -4.33 -48.60 96.61
C CYS A 5 -3.90 -47.29 97.31
N LYS A 6 -2.59 -47.13 97.56
CA LYS A 6 -2.02 -45.88 98.06
C LYS A 6 -2.06 -44.84 96.93
N TYR A 7 -2.99 -43.89 97.00
CA TYR A 7 -2.88 -42.65 96.24
C TYR A 7 -1.68 -41.87 96.76
N ARG A 8 -0.60 -41.81 95.97
CA ARG A 8 0.54 -40.92 96.24
C ARG A 8 0.10 -39.51 95.83
N ALA A 9 -0.06 -38.61 96.81
CA ALA A 9 -0.19 -37.18 96.54
C ALA A 9 1.17 -36.65 96.08
N PHE A 10 1.17 -35.80 95.05
CA PHE A 10 2.37 -35.15 94.53
C PHE A 10 3.04 -34.31 95.62
N THR A 11 4.37 -34.36 95.68
CA THR A 11 5.12 -33.49 96.59
C THR A 11 5.13 -32.06 96.05
N LEU A 12 5.15 -31.07 96.94
CA LEU A 12 5.13 -29.65 96.57
C LEU A 12 6.32 -29.28 95.66
N VAL A 13 7.46 -29.96 95.85
CA VAL A 13 8.65 -29.85 95.00
C VAL A 13 8.40 -30.38 93.58
N GLU A 14 7.75 -31.54 93.42
CA GLU A 14 7.39 -32.06 92.08
C GLU A 14 6.45 -31.11 91.34
N LEU A 15 5.48 -30.51 92.04
CA LEU A 15 4.54 -29.58 91.43
C LEU A 15 5.26 -28.31 90.93
N VAL A 16 6.17 -27.77 91.73
CA VAL A 16 6.98 -26.59 91.35
C VAL A 16 7.92 -26.91 90.19
N LEU A 17 8.55 -28.08 90.18
CA LEU A 17 9.44 -28.50 89.09
C LEU A 17 8.66 -28.71 87.79
N SER A 18 7.48 -29.32 87.88
CA SER A 18 6.59 -29.53 86.74
C SER A 18 6.11 -28.21 86.15
N LEU A 19 5.76 -27.24 87.00
CA LEU A 19 5.36 -25.91 86.56
C LEU A 19 6.52 -25.17 85.87
N ALA A 20 7.73 -25.26 86.43
CA ALA A 20 8.92 -24.63 85.86
C ALA A 20 9.32 -25.22 84.50
N ILE A 21 9.20 -26.54 84.33
CA ILE A 21 9.44 -27.20 83.04
C ILE A 21 8.35 -26.82 82.04
N ALA A 22 7.08 -26.77 82.48
CA ALA A 22 5.97 -26.37 81.62
C ALA A 22 6.10 -24.92 81.12
N THR A 23 6.55 -23.97 81.96
CA THR A 23 6.75 -22.57 81.53
C THR A 23 7.90 -22.42 80.55
N ILE A 24 8.99 -23.18 80.71
CA ILE A 24 10.10 -23.19 79.75
C ILE A 24 9.64 -23.77 78.40
N LEU A 25 8.90 -24.88 78.42
CA LEU A 25 8.37 -25.50 77.21
C LEU A 25 7.35 -24.60 76.50
N LEU A 26 6.43 -24.00 77.25
CA LEU A 26 5.46 -23.05 76.70
C LEU A 26 6.18 -21.84 76.10
N GLY A 27 7.14 -21.23 76.81
CA GLY A 27 7.92 -20.11 76.30
C GLY A 27 8.71 -20.45 75.03
N GLY A 28 9.31 -21.63 74.97
CA GLY A 28 9.99 -22.15 73.79
C GLY A 28 9.04 -22.36 72.60
N MET A 29 7.86 -22.93 72.83
CA MET A 29 6.84 -23.10 71.79
C MET A 29 6.29 -21.76 71.28
N THR A 30 6.06 -20.78 72.16
CA THR A 30 5.60 -19.45 71.73
C THR A 30 6.65 -18.77 70.87
N SER A 31 7.94 -18.91 71.20
CA SER A 31 9.04 -18.37 70.40
C SER A 31 9.18 -19.07 69.05
N ALA A 32 9.06 -20.41 69.03
CA ALA A 32 9.08 -21.20 67.80
C ALA A 32 7.89 -20.87 66.89
N LEU A 33 6.68 -20.68 67.46
CA LEU A 33 5.50 -20.23 66.72
C LEU A 33 5.70 -18.83 66.15
N PHE A 34 6.29 -17.91 66.91
CA PHE A 34 6.55 -16.54 66.43
C PHE A 34 7.55 -16.51 65.26
N LEU A 35 8.60 -17.34 65.33
CA LEU A 35 9.55 -17.52 64.23
C LEU A 35 8.90 -18.20 63.02
N ALA A 36 8.07 -19.22 63.24
CA ALA A 36 7.32 -19.88 62.18
C ALA A 36 6.33 -18.91 61.49
N THR A 37 5.64 -18.05 62.24
CA THR A 37 4.73 -17.04 61.67
C THR A 37 5.44 -15.96 60.85
N ARG A 38 6.71 -15.66 61.14
CA ARG A 38 7.54 -14.78 60.29
C ARG A 38 8.08 -15.47 59.04
N ALA A 39 8.10 -16.81 59.02
CA ALA A 39 8.54 -17.61 57.89
C ALA A 39 7.38 -18.03 56.96
N LEU A 40 6.13 -17.89 57.41
CA LEU A 40 4.96 -17.98 56.55
C LEU A 40 4.97 -16.79 55.58
N PRO A 41 4.70 -17.00 54.28
CA PRO A 41 4.59 -15.90 53.32
C PRO A 41 3.42 -14.99 53.74
N GLY A 42 3.74 -13.81 54.25
CA GLY A 42 2.83 -12.65 54.30
C GLY A 42 2.87 -11.88 52.97
N ASP A 43 2.31 -10.67 52.95
CA ASP A 43 2.24 -9.75 51.79
C ASP A 43 3.47 -9.82 50.86
N ALA A 44 3.25 -9.60 49.55
CA ALA A 44 4.26 -9.70 48.50
C ALA A 44 5.59 -9.08 48.95
N ARG A 45 6.67 -9.87 48.95
CA ARG A 45 7.97 -9.38 49.40
C ARG A 45 8.46 -8.34 48.38
N PRO A 46 9.23 -7.32 48.80
CA PRO A 46 9.77 -6.32 47.87
C PRO A 46 10.52 -6.90 46.67
N VAL A 47 11.19 -8.05 46.85
CA VAL A 47 11.87 -8.78 45.77
C VAL A 47 10.91 -9.37 44.74
N ASP A 48 9.71 -9.80 45.15
CA ASP A 48 8.69 -10.36 44.27
C ASP A 48 8.11 -9.24 43.38
N VAL A 49 7.88 -8.05 43.96
CA VAL A 49 7.45 -6.84 43.24
C VAL A 49 8.50 -6.38 42.23
N LEU A 50 9.78 -6.29 42.64
CA LEU A 50 10.87 -5.90 41.76
C LEU A 50 11.05 -6.88 40.59
N THR A 51 10.89 -8.18 40.85
CA THR A 51 10.96 -9.22 39.81
C THR A 51 9.82 -9.06 38.80
N ALA A 52 8.58 -8.87 39.28
CA ALA A 52 7.42 -8.63 38.41
C ALA A 52 7.58 -7.35 37.58
N GLN A 53 8.03 -6.25 38.21
CA GLN A 53 8.30 -4.99 37.52
C GLN A 53 9.38 -5.14 36.43
N THR A 54 10.48 -5.83 36.73
CA THR A 54 11.57 -6.05 35.78
C THR A 54 11.10 -6.92 34.62
N GLN A 55 10.28 -7.95 34.88
CA GLN A 55 9.70 -8.78 33.84
C GLN A 55 8.80 -7.96 32.91
N VAL A 56 7.90 -7.13 33.46
CA VAL A 56 7.02 -6.27 32.66
C VAL A 56 7.83 -5.27 31.82
N ALA A 57 8.88 -4.66 32.39
CA ALA A 57 9.77 -3.78 31.62
C ALA A 57 10.49 -4.53 30.48
N ALA A 58 10.90 -5.77 30.71
CA ALA A 58 11.51 -6.62 29.68
C ALA A 58 10.52 -7.03 28.59
N ASP A 59 9.28 -7.36 28.96
CA ASP A 59 8.20 -7.69 28.01
C ASP A 59 7.88 -6.49 27.11
N ILE A 60 7.73 -5.29 27.69
CA ILE A 60 7.54 -4.05 26.91
C ILE A 60 8.71 -3.82 25.95
N CYS A 61 9.95 -3.98 26.42
CA CYS A 61 11.14 -3.84 25.56
C CYS A 61 11.16 -4.86 24.42
N GLY A 62 10.84 -6.13 24.71
CA GLY A 62 10.79 -7.20 23.73
C GLY A 62 9.74 -6.94 22.66
N GLU A 63 8.54 -6.53 23.06
CA GLU A 63 7.47 -6.23 22.12
C GLU A 63 7.76 -4.99 21.27
N LEU A 64 8.25 -3.90 21.88
CA LEU A 64 8.67 -2.69 21.15
C LEU A 64 9.84 -2.94 20.21
N SER A 65 10.71 -3.91 20.50
CA SER A 65 11.81 -4.26 19.60
C SER A 65 11.32 -4.78 18.25
N CYS A 66 10.13 -5.38 18.23
CA CYS A 66 9.44 -5.93 17.05
C CYS A 66 8.38 -4.99 16.48
N ALA A 67 8.28 -3.75 16.96
CA ALA A 67 7.26 -2.82 16.48
C ALA A 67 7.45 -2.53 14.97
N CYS A 68 6.34 -2.49 14.23
CA CYS A 68 6.29 -2.08 12.82
C CYS A 68 5.88 -0.61 12.70
N ASN A 69 4.86 -0.19 13.44
CA ASN A 69 4.39 1.20 13.51
C ASN A 69 4.19 1.61 14.97
N ILE A 70 4.45 2.87 15.31
CA ILE A 70 4.08 3.45 16.61
C ILE A 70 2.90 4.40 16.40
N LEU A 71 1.74 4.05 16.95
CA LEU A 71 0.45 4.71 16.78
C LEU A 71 0.13 5.75 17.87
N GLU A 72 0.62 5.51 19.09
CA GLU A 72 0.45 6.43 20.23
C GLU A 72 1.80 6.62 20.93
N ARG A 73 2.13 7.88 21.23
CA ARG A 73 3.38 8.26 21.91
C ARG A 73 3.11 9.23 23.05
N ALA A 74 2.40 8.77 24.06
CA ALA A 74 2.15 9.55 25.27
C ALA A 74 3.26 9.29 26.32
N PRO A 75 3.44 10.20 27.30
CA PRO A 75 4.36 9.98 28.40
C PRO A 75 4.02 8.76 29.27
N HIS A 76 2.75 8.33 29.29
CA HIS A 76 2.23 7.24 30.12
C HIS A 76 1.49 6.16 29.32
N ALA A 77 1.58 6.22 27.99
CA ALA A 77 0.99 5.22 27.11
C ALA A 77 1.74 5.12 25.78
N VAL A 78 1.82 3.90 25.26
CA VAL A 78 2.35 3.61 23.93
C VAL A 78 1.46 2.57 23.27
N SER A 79 1.11 2.82 22.02
CA SER A 79 0.39 1.89 21.15
C SER A 79 1.22 1.66 19.90
N PHE A 80 1.35 0.41 19.49
CA PHE A 80 2.18 0.04 18.35
C PHE A 80 1.69 -1.26 17.73
N THR A 81 1.99 -1.45 16.45
CA THR A 81 1.70 -2.71 15.76
C THR A 81 2.93 -3.61 15.73
N VAL A 82 2.70 -4.91 15.64
CA VAL A 82 3.71 -5.95 15.45
C VAL A 82 3.27 -6.85 14.29
N PRO A 83 4.19 -7.59 13.63
CA PRO A 83 3.81 -8.51 12.57
C PRO A 83 2.85 -9.57 13.08
N ASP A 84 1.95 -10.05 12.22
CA ASP A 84 0.97 -11.10 12.51
C ASP A 84 1.63 -12.31 13.21
N ARG A 85 1.29 -12.50 14.49
CA ARG A 85 1.76 -13.59 15.35
C ARG A 85 0.74 -14.72 15.46
N ASN A 86 -0.53 -14.43 15.17
CA ASN A 86 -1.63 -15.37 15.39
C ASN A 86 -2.09 -16.09 14.11
N GLY A 87 -1.68 -15.60 12.94
CA GLY A 87 -1.90 -16.19 11.62
C GLY A 87 -3.23 -15.82 10.98
N ASP A 88 -3.89 -14.74 11.40
CA ASP A 88 -5.16 -14.26 10.83
C ASP A 88 -4.99 -13.33 9.63
N GLY A 89 -3.75 -12.96 9.29
CA GLY A 89 -3.43 -12.09 8.16
C GLY A 89 -3.40 -10.61 8.49
N SER A 90 -3.64 -10.21 9.74
CA SER A 90 -3.58 -8.81 10.20
C SER A 90 -2.44 -8.59 11.21
N PRO A 91 -1.75 -7.43 11.18
CA PRO A 91 -0.84 -7.06 12.25
C PRO A 91 -1.54 -6.98 13.60
N GLU A 92 -0.87 -7.34 14.70
CA GLU A 92 -1.45 -7.11 16.03
C GLU A 92 -1.11 -5.75 16.59
N CYS A 93 -2.10 -5.14 17.24
CA CYS A 93 -1.95 -3.88 17.96
C CYS A 93 -1.75 -4.15 19.45
N ILE A 94 -0.68 -3.61 20.04
CA ILE A 94 -0.38 -3.73 21.47
C ILE A 94 -0.36 -2.34 22.06
N ARG A 95 -1.08 -2.18 23.18
CA ARG A 95 -1.11 -0.92 23.94
C ARG A 95 -0.73 -1.15 25.39
N TYR A 96 0.24 -0.38 25.88
CA TYR A 96 0.51 -0.24 27.31
C TYR A 96 0.05 1.12 27.78
N ALA A 97 -0.67 1.16 28.90
CA ALA A 97 -1.17 2.42 29.45
C ALA A 97 -1.31 2.41 30.97
N TRP A 98 -0.93 3.53 31.57
CA TRP A 98 -1.12 3.85 32.97
C TRP A 98 -1.79 5.22 33.11
N SER A 99 -2.63 5.38 34.13
CA SER A 99 -3.44 6.59 34.31
C SER A 99 -2.65 7.83 34.73
N GLY A 100 -1.38 7.66 35.15
CA GLY A 100 -0.59 8.73 35.78
C GLY A 100 -0.85 8.88 37.28
N THR A 101 -1.80 8.12 37.85
CA THR A 101 -2.16 8.19 39.28
C THR A 101 -1.43 7.10 40.06
N PRO A 102 -0.60 7.47 41.06
CA PRO A 102 0.08 6.49 41.90
C PRO A 102 -0.89 5.50 42.56
N GLY A 103 -0.55 4.21 42.48
CA GLY A 103 -1.36 3.10 43.00
C GLY A 103 -2.28 2.46 41.96
N GLU A 104 -2.57 3.14 40.85
CA GLU A 104 -3.35 2.56 39.76
C GLU A 104 -2.50 1.56 38.94
N PRO A 105 -3.12 0.53 38.33
CA PRO A 105 -2.39 -0.48 37.60
C PRO A 105 -1.91 -0.01 36.22
N LEU A 106 -0.77 -0.55 35.77
CA LEU A 106 -0.39 -0.56 34.36
C LEU A 106 -1.15 -1.68 33.65
N THR A 107 -1.77 -1.34 32.52
CA THR A 107 -2.56 -2.26 31.71
C THR A 107 -1.90 -2.50 30.36
N ARG A 108 -2.07 -3.72 29.84
CA ARG A 108 -1.74 -4.11 28.47
C ARG A 108 -3.03 -4.50 27.75
N THR A 109 -3.25 -3.94 26.58
CA THR A 109 -4.31 -4.33 25.67
C THR A 109 -3.68 -5.01 24.46
N PHE A 110 -4.28 -6.12 24.04
CA PHE A 110 -3.90 -6.87 22.84
C PHE A 110 -5.06 -6.82 21.85
N ASN A 111 -4.82 -6.27 20.67
CA ASN A 111 -5.82 -5.89 19.67
C ASN A 111 -6.97 -5.12 20.34
N HIS A 112 -8.22 -5.38 19.95
CA HIS A 112 -9.44 -4.81 20.55
C HIS A 112 -9.88 -5.52 21.83
N GLY A 113 -8.96 -6.23 22.48
CA GLY A 113 -9.24 -6.98 23.69
C GLY A 113 -9.58 -6.09 24.89
N THR A 114 -10.05 -6.72 25.96
CA THR A 114 -10.19 -6.03 27.25
C THR A 114 -8.80 -5.76 27.84
N PRO A 115 -8.52 -4.54 28.37
CA PRO A 115 -7.26 -4.26 29.05
C PRO A 115 -6.99 -5.23 30.19
N VAL A 116 -5.79 -5.82 30.22
CA VAL A 116 -5.35 -6.75 31.27
C VAL A 116 -4.31 -6.05 32.14
N THR A 117 -4.47 -6.12 33.46
CA THR A 117 -3.45 -5.62 34.40
C THR A 117 -2.19 -6.47 34.30
N VAL A 118 -1.08 -5.84 33.94
CA VAL A 118 0.25 -6.49 33.88
C VAL A 118 1.11 -6.15 35.10
N LEU A 119 0.87 -5.00 35.72
CA LEU A 119 1.52 -4.61 36.96
C LEU A 119 0.55 -3.79 37.81
N ALA A 120 0.33 -4.21 39.06
CA ALA A 120 -0.51 -3.49 40.02
C ALA A 120 0.32 -2.47 40.81
N ASP A 121 -0.37 -1.52 41.47
CA ASP A 121 0.24 -0.53 42.38
C ASP A 121 1.42 0.22 41.72
N VAL A 122 1.20 0.79 40.53
CA VAL A 122 2.24 1.53 39.81
C VAL A 122 2.29 2.97 40.30
N HIS A 123 3.49 3.44 40.64
CA HIS A 123 3.77 4.81 41.09
C HIS A 123 4.48 5.65 40.03
N GLU A 124 5.16 5.00 39.08
CA GLU A 124 5.76 5.66 37.91
C GLU A 124 5.68 4.73 36.70
N PHE A 125 5.17 5.24 35.58
CA PHE A 125 5.39 4.70 34.25
C PHE A 125 5.65 5.88 33.31
N ALA A 126 6.90 6.09 32.91
CA ALA A 126 7.29 7.21 32.07
C ALA A 126 7.99 6.75 30.79
N LEU A 127 7.55 7.30 29.66
CA LEU A 127 8.04 6.99 28.33
C LEU A 127 8.65 8.24 27.69
N ALA A 128 9.85 8.10 27.13
CA ALA A 128 10.49 9.12 26.31
C ALA A 128 10.94 8.52 24.98
N TYR A 129 10.75 9.28 23.89
CA TYR A 129 10.93 8.80 22.52
C TYR A 129 12.02 9.59 21.82
N ASP A 130 12.98 8.89 21.24
CA ASP A 130 13.99 9.49 20.35
C ASP A 130 13.61 9.21 18.90
N VAL A 131 13.52 10.26 18.09
CA VAL A 131 12.94 10.21 16.73
C VAL A 131 13.97 10.70 15.73
N ALA A 132 14.13 9.95 14.64
CA ALA A 132 14.87 10.37 13.46
C ALA A 132 13.88 10.90 12.39
N THR A 133 14.23 12.01 11.74
CA THR A 133 13.44 12.59 10.65
C THR A 133 14.14 12.30 9.32
N VAL A 134 13.40 11.81 8.33
CA VAL A 134 13.90 11.48 7.00
C VAL A 134 12.97 12.10 5.97
N ASP A 135 13.53 12.78 4.97
CA ASP A 135 12.78 13.24 3.81
C ASP A 135 12.90 12.20 2.70
N GLU A 136 11.76 11.68 2.26
CA GLU A 136 11.65 10.73 1.15
C GLU A 136 10.98 11.41 -0.05
N THR A 137 11.39 11.02 -1.25
CA THR A 137 10.90 11.62 -2.49
C THR A 137 10.29 10.59 -3.40
N TYR A 138 9.11 10.91 -3.93
CA TYR A 138 8.30 10.03 -4.76
C TYR A 138 7.93 10.72 -6.08
N PRO A 139 7.85 10.01 -7.21
CA PRO A 139 7.28 10.58 -8.44
C PRO A 139 5.83 11.01 -8.19
N GLY A 140 5.48 12.22 -8.59
CA GLY A 140 4.08 12.66 -8.54
C GLY A 140 3.19 11.87 -9.50
N PRO A 141 1.86 11.96 -9.34
CA PRO A 141 0.91 11.29 -10.20
C PRO A 141 1.16 11.67 -11.67
N PRO A 142 1.01 10.73 -12.62
CA PRO A 142 1.26 11.00 -14.03
C PRO A 142 0.48 12.22 -14.54
N VAL A 143 1.16 13.08 -15.30
CA VAL A 143 0.58 14.28 -15.93
C VAL A 143 0.50 14.06 -17.44
N GLU A 144 -0.65 14.37 -18.02
CA GLU A 144 -0.85 14.32 -19.47
C GLU A 144 -0.30 15.57 -20.16
N SER A 145 0.43 15.39 -21.25
CA SER A 145 0.95 16.49 -22.06
C SER A 145 -0.15 17.22 -22.83
N ALA A 146 0.18 18.43 -23.31
CA ALA A 146 -0.54 19.02 -24.44
C ALA A 146 -0.45 18.10 -25.67
N GLU A 147 -1.35 18.29 -26.64
CA GLU A 147 -1.30 17.51 -27.89
C GLU A 147 -0.06 17.89 -28.70
N ILE A 148 0.70 16.87 -29.13
CA ILE A 148 1.93 17.02 -29.92
C ILE A 148 1.80 16.32 -31.28
N SER A 149 2.70 16.66 -32.21
CA SER A 149 2.85 15.89 -33.45
C SER A 149 3.62 14.60 -33.18
N LEU A 150 2.99 13.48 -33.51
CA LEU A 150 3.58 12.14 -33.42
C LEU A 150 4.31 11.77 -34.71
N SER A 151 3.72 12.13 -35.86
CA SER A 151 4.30 11.98 -37.19
C SER A 151 3.60 12.93 -38.14
N SER A 152 4.33 13.59 -39.02
CA SER A 152 3.74 14.58 -39.92
C SER A 152 4.50 14.66 -41.24
N ARG A 153 3.75 14.70 -42.33
CA ARG A 153 4.21 15.06 -43.66
C ARG A 153 3.11 15.87 -44.34
N THR A 154 3.17 17.19 -44.17
CA THR A 154 2.15 18.11 -44.70
C THR A 154 2.59 18.86 -45.95
N SER A 155 3.88 18.86 -46.26
CA SER A 155 4.44 19.46 -47.47
C SER A 155 4.45 18.46 -48.63
N SER A 156 4.15 18.96 -49.82
CA SER A 156 4.07 18.17 -51.05
C SER A 156 4.89 18.83 -52.15
N LEU A 157 6.01 18.22 -52.52
CA LEU A 157 6.84 18.68 -53.64
C LEU A 157 6.72 17.77 -54.86
N LEU A 158 6.56 16.46 -54.63
CA LEU A 158 6.41 15.45 -55.68
C LEU A 158 5.34 14.44 -55.27
N THR A 159 4.09 14.70 -55.64
CA THR A 159 2.96 13.87 -55.21
C THR A 159 2.68 12.69 -56.13
N GLY A 160 2.10 11.64 -55.56
CA GLY A 160 1.39 10.59 -56.28
C GLY A 160 0.12 10.19 -55.53
N ASP A 161 -0.62 9.27 -56.13
CA ASP A 161 -1.92 8.82 -55.64
C ASP A 161 -1.79 7.34 -55.24
N CYS A 162 -2.28 7.00 -54.05
CA CYS A 162 -2.48 5.62 -53.63
C CYS A 162 -3.97 5.32 -53.78
N ASP A 163 -4.30 4.64 -54.88
CA ASP A 163 -5.67 4.28 -55.25
C ASP A 163 -6.17 3.18 -54.31
N LEU A 164 -7.14 3.51 -53.45
CA LEU A 164 -7.70 2.54 -52.52
C LEU A 164 -8.83 1.76 -53.21
N LYS A 165 -8.68 0.44 -53.21
CA LYS A 165 -9.63 -0.50 -53.82
C LYS A 165 -9.98 -1.59 -52.81
N GLU A 166 -10.88 -2.50 -53.20
CA GLU A 166 -11.30 -3.63 -52.34
C GLU A 166 -10.10 -4.39 -51.75
N LYS A 167 -9.04 -4.60 -52.55
CA LYS A 167 -7.82 -5.33 -52.14
C LYS A 167 -6.54 -4.49 -52.14
N ALA A 168 -6.58 -3.28 -52.69
CA ALA A 168 -5.41 -2.40 -52.73
C ALA A 168 -5.54 -1.33 -51.66
N TRP A 169 -4.64 -1.31 -50.68
CA TRP A 169 -4.76 -0.45 -49.50
C TRP A 169 -3.46 0.32 -49.26
N GLY A 170 -3.57 1.46 -48.60
CA GLY A 170 -2.45 2.35 -48.29
C GLY A 170 -2.38 2.66 -46.80
N GLY A 171 -1.23 3.14 -46.35
CA GLY A 171 -1.04 3.53 -44.97
C GLY A 171 0.29 4.20 -44.72
N GLN A 172 0.51 4.55 -43.46
CA GLN A 172 1.73 5.19 -42.97
C GLN A 172 2.20 4.50 -41.69
N TYR A 173 3.40 3.93 -41.73
CA TYR A 173 4.19 3.56 -40.56
C TYR A 173 4.72 4.80 -39.85
N PHE A 174 4.66 4.80 -38.52
CA PHE A 174 5.30 5.81 -37.70
C PHE A 174 5.76 5.24 -36.35
N CYS A 175 6.84 5.81 -35.83
CA CYS A 175 7.37 5.49 -34.51
C CYS A 175 7.75 6.80 -33.83
N PRO A 176 6.85 7.36 -32.99
CA PRO A 176 7.11 8.64 -32.34
C PRO A 176 8.29 8.53 -31.36
N SER A 177 9.08 9.61 -31.27
CA SER A 177 10.09 9.78 -30.23
C SER A 177 9.56 10.69 -29.13
N PHE A 178 9.73 10.31 -27.88
CA PHE A 178 9.29 11.10 -26.72
C PHE A 178 10.47 11.52 -25.85
N PRO A 179 10.33 12.57 -25.02
CA PRO A 179 11.30 12.87 -23.98
C PRO A 179 11.56 11.68 -23.05
N ALA A 180 12.77 11.61 -22.50
CA ALA A 180 13.12 10.59 -21.52
C ALA A 180 12.17 10.64 -20.31
N GLY A 181 11.82 9.48 -19.77
CA GLY A 181 10.89 9.36 -18.65
C GLY A 181 9.41 9.36 -19.04
N THR A 182 9.06 9.40 -20.33
CA THR A 182 7.68 9.18 -20.77
C THR A 182 7.20 7.81 -20.32
N LEU A 183 5.99 7.75 -19.74
CA LEU A 183 5.41 6.52 -19.19
C LEU A 183 4.58 5.77 -20.24
N SER A 184 3.75 6.50 -20.97
CA SER A 184 2.89 5.97 -22.03
C SER A 184 2.43 7.09 -22.96
N TRP A 185 1.81 6.72 -24.07
CA TRP A 185 1.24 7.68 -25.01
C TRP A 185 -0.04 7.16 -25.66
N LYS A 186 -0.74 8.06 -26.35
CA LYS A 186 -1.97 7.77 -27.07
C LYS A 186 -2.06 8.55 -28.37
N VAL A 187 -2.74 7.98 -29.36
CA VAL A 187 -3.15 8.71 -30.57
C VAL A 187 -4.51 9.35 -30.29
N THR A 188 -4.64 10.65 -30.57
CA THR A 188 -5.90 11.39 -30.39
C THR A 188 -6.59 11.63 -31.73
N ARG A 189 -5.81 11.96 -32.77
CA ARG A 189 -6.33 12.18 -34.12
C ARG A 189 -5.28 11.92 -35.19
N ALA A 190 -5.75 11.62 -36.39
CA ALA A 190 -4.95 11.61 -37.60
C ALA A 190 -5.66 12.37 -38.71
N GLN A 191 -4.89 13.07 -39.52
CA GLN A 191 -5.35 13.66 -40.76
C GLN A 191 -4.64 13.01 -41.92
N VAL A 192 -5.37 12.75 -43.00
CA VAL A 192 -4.79 12.31 -44.28
C VAL A 192 -5.41 13.10 -45.42
N LYS A 193 -4.65 13.29 -46.50
CA LYS A 193 -5.14 14.04 -47.65
C LYS A 193 -5.80 13.10 -48.66
N ALA A 194 -7.12 13.19 -48.82
CA ALA A 194 -7.92 12.26 -49.62
C ALA A 194 -8.87 12.98 -50.60
N ARG A 195 -9.34 12.25 -51.61
CA ARG A 195 -10.42 12.67 -52.53
C ARG A 195 -11.26 11.45 -52.94
N SER A 196 -12.47 11.67 -53.46
CA SER A 196 -13.30 10.60 -54.01
C SER A 196 -12.75 10.07 -55.35
N GLU A 197 -12.89 8.77 -55.60
CA GLU A 197 -12.50 8.11 -56.86
C GLU A 197 -13.76 7.64 -57.62
N GLY A 198 -14.26 8.48 -58.53
CA GLY A 198 -15.39 8.08 -59.39
C GLY A 198 -16.74 8.01 -58.65
N ALA A 199 -17.39 6.84 -58.66
CA ALA A 199 -18.75 6.67 -58.16
C ALA A 199 -18.76 6.45 -56.64
N GLN A 200 -19.08 7.52 -55.91
CA GLN A 200 -19.03 7.65 -54.44
C GLN A 200 -19.88 6.62 -53.64
N LYS A 201 -19.41 5.39 -53.53
CA LYS A 201 -20.12 4.28 -52.88
C LYS A 201 -19.25 3.49 -51.90
N GLY A 202 -17.95 3.75 -51.85
CA GLY A 202 -17.01 3.08 -50.95
C GLY A 202 -17.07 3.56 -49.49
N VAL A 203 -16.72 2.65 -48.57
CA VAL A 203 -16.39 2.99 -47.18
C VAL A 203 -15.01 2.43 -46.86
N THR A 204 -14.12 3.32 -46.41
CA THR A 204 -12.77 2.99 -45.97
C THR A 204 -12.70 3.03 -44.45
N ALA A 205 -12.13 2.00 -43.82
CA ALA A 205 -11.79 2.04 -42.41
C ALA A 205 -10.37 2.57 -42.25
N VAL A 206 -10.23 3.67 -41.52
CA VAL A 206 -8.95 4.23 -41.09
C VAL A 206 -8.61 3.61 -39.75
N GLN A 207 -7.61 2.74 -39.72
CA GLN A 207 -7.29 1.90 -38.58
C GLN A 207 -5.90 2.19 -38.04
N LEU A 208 -5.75 2.13 -36.73
CA LEU A 208 -4.46 2.06 -36.06
C LEU A 208 -4.15 0.60 -35.75
N ARG A 209 -3.00 0.12 -36.23
CA ARG A 209 -2.52 -1.23 -36.00
C ARG A 209 -1.10 -1.23 -35.48
N PRO A 210 -0.67 -2.20 -34.65
CA PRO A 210 0.73 -2.37 -34.30
C PRO A 210 1.58 -2.56 -35.56
N ALA A 211 2.81 -2.06 -35.55
CA ALA A 211 3.76 -2.35 -36.60
C ALA A 211 4.55 -3.64 -36.28
N THR A 212 4.76 -4.48 -37.29
CA THR A 212 5.65 -5.64 -37.22
C THR A 212 7.12 -5.20 -37.31
N SER A 213 8.05 -6.14 -37.12
CA SER A 213 9.48 -5.90 -37.34
C SER A 213 9.82 -5.44 -38.76
N SER A 214 8.97 -5.75 -39.74
CA SER A 214 9.10 -5.31 -41.14
C SER A 214 8.54 -3.91 -41.39
N LYS A 215 8.12 -3.20 -40.35
CA LYS A 215 7.48 -1.86 -40.42
C LYS A 215 6.16 -1.86 -41.20
N THR A 216 5.50 -3.00 -41.28
CA THR A 216 4.18 -3.19 -41.90
C THR A 216 3.13 -3.41 -40.81
N PRO A 217 1.84 -3.15 -41.08
CA PRO A 217 0.78 -3.36 -40.09
C PRO A 217 0.61 -4.84 -39.73
N ASP A 218 0.32 -5.10 -38.46
CA ASP A 218 -0.23 -6.38 -37.99
C ASP A 218 -1.74 -6.48 -38.31
N THR A 219 -2.35 -7.59 -37.91
CA THR A 219 -3.78 -7.91 -38.04
C THR A 219 -4.62 -7.30 -36.92
N LEU A 220 -4.04 -7.06 -35.74
CA LEU A 220 -4.74 -6.45 -34.60
C LEU A 220 -5.12 -4.99 -34.90
N VAL A 221 -6.40 -4.67 -34.74
CA VAL A 221 -6.92 -3.30 -34.82
C VAL A 221 -7.02 -2.73 -33.41
N ILE A 222 -6.23 -1.71 -33.11
CA ILE A 222 -6.24 -1.01 -31.81
C ILE A 222 -7.44 -0.07 -31.75
N ASP A 223 -7.66 0.70 -32.82
CA ASP A 223 -8.78 1.62 -32.94
C ASP A 223 -9.08 1.89 -34.42
N GLN A 224 -10.28 2.37 -34.71
CA GLN A 224 -10.69 2.67 -36.08
C GLN A 224 -11.72 3.81 -36.19
N ALA A 225 -11.68 4.50 -37.32
CA ALA A 225 -12.69 5.46 -37.75
C ALA A 225 -13.12 5.16 -39.20
N LEU A 226 -14.30 5.62 -39.60
CA LEU A 226 -14.82 5.40 -40.95
C LEU A 226 -14.67 6.66 -41.81
N MET A 227 -14.11 6.49 -43.01
CA MET A 227 -14.08 7.47 -44.08
C MET A 227 -15.09 7.06 -45.16
N TYR A 228 -16.14 7.85 -45.32
CA TYR A 228 -17.17 7.61 -46.33
C TYR A 228 -16.82 8.36 -47.61
N GLU A 229 -16.70 7.66 -48.74
CA GLU A 229 -16.32 8.29 -50.01
C GLU A 229 -17.31 9.38 -50.46
N LYS A 230 -18.61 9.18 -50.17
CA LYS A 230 -19.67 10.18 -50.43
C LYS A 230 -19.49 11.52 -49.72
N ALA A 231 -18.66 11.56 -48.68
CA ALA A 231 -18.33 12.80 -47.98
C ALA A 231 -17.08 13.48 -48.57
N LEU A 232 -16.29 12.78 -49.38
CA LEU A 232 -15.09 13.30 -50.02
C LEU A 232 -15.43 14.18 -51.22
N GLN A 233 -14.57 15.14 -51.48
CA GLN A 233 -14.64 15.98 -52.69
C GLN A 233 -13.80 15.38 -53.82
N SER A 234 -14.02 15.86 -55.05
CA SER A 234 -13.22 15.49 -56.22
C SER A 234 -11.79 16.06 -56.18
N ASN A 235 -11.54 17.06 -55.32
CA ASN A 235 -10.21 17.63 -55.09
C ASN A 235 -9.68 17.15 -53.73
N TYR A 236 -8.37 16.96 -53.64
CA TYR A 236 -7.69 16.58 -52.42
C TYR A 236 -7.94 17.56 -51.27
N ARG A 237 -8.46 17.05 -50.15
CA ARG A 237 -8.63 17.77 -48.89
C ARG A 237 -8.09 16.97 -47.72
N TRP A 238 -7.78 17.67 -46.63
CA TRP A 238 -7.43 17.05 -45.37
C TRP A 238 -8.70 16.53 -44.70
N GLU A 239 -8.74 15.22 -44.47
CA GLU A 239 -9.80 14.53 -43.75
C GLU A 239 -9.27 14.14 -42.37
N GLU A 240 -10.04 14.44 -41.32
CA GLU A 240 -9.66 14.22 -39.92
C GLU A 240 -10.42 13.04 -39.30
N PHE A 241 -9.70 12.24 -38.52
CA PHE A 241 -10.18 11.06 -37.82
C PHE A 241 -9.76 11.13 -36.35
N THR A 242 -10.67 10.86 -35.43
CA THR A 242 -10.39 10.83 -33.99
C THR A 242 -10.35 9.40 -33.47
N PHE A 243 -9.51 9.17 -32.45
CA PHE A 243 -9.29 7.85 -31.83
C PHE A 243 -9.41 7.99 -30.31
N SER A 244 -10.10 7.05 -29.68
CA SER A 244 -10.37 7.04 -28.23
C SER A 244 -9.82 5.79 -27.53
N ASN A 245 -9.58 4.71 -28.27
CA ASN A 245 -9.13 3.42 -27.73
C ASN A 245 -7.62 3.21 -27.86
N ALA A 246 -6.94 3.97 -28.73
CA ALA A 246 -5.49 3.90 -28.94
C ALA A 246 -4.69 4.57 -27.80
N THR A 247 -4.79 4.02 -26.60
CA THR A 247 -4.23 4.57 -25.34
C THR A 247 -3.29 3.58 -24.64
N GLY A 248 -2.53 4.05 -23.64
CA GLY A 248 -1.66 3.19 -22.83
C GLY A 248 -0.47 2.58 -23.58
N LEU A 249 -0.09 3.13 -24.74
CA LEU A 249 0.97 2.60 -25.57
C LEU A 249 2.34 2.88 -24.94
N ALA A 250 3.22 1.88 -24.92
CA ALA A 250 4.57 2.05 -24.38
C ALA A 250 5.40 2.99 -25.28
N PRO A 251 6.31 3.82 -24.72
CA PRO A 251 7.24 4.62 -25.50
C PRO A 251 8.06 3.75 -26.47
N GLY A 252 8.27 4.22 -27.69
CA GLY A 252 8.97 3.46 -28.73
C GLY A 252 8.12 2.39 -29.42
N THR A 253 6.87 2.18 -29.01
CA THR A 253 5.91 1.36 -29.78
C THR A 253 5.67 2.04 -31.14
N ALA A 254 5.88 1.30 -32.23
CA ALA A 254 5.58 1.75 -33.57
C ALA A 254 4.19 1.29 -34.01
N LEU A 255 3.49 2.15 -34.74
CA LEU A 255 2.16 1.86 -35.28
C LEU A 255 2.12 2.09 -36.79
N CYS A 256 1.10 1.52 -37.42
CA CYS A 256 0.69 1.84 -38.78
C CYS A 256 -0.72 2.43 -38.77
N LEU A 257 -0.88 3.61 -39.37
CA LEU A 257 -2.18 4.15 -39.77
C LEU A 257 -2.52 3.59 -41.14
N VAL A 258 -3.51 2.73 -41.26
CA VAL A 258 -3.87 2.08 -42.52
C VAL A 258 -5.28 2.42 -42.95
N LEU A 259 -5.47 2.56 -44.25
CA LEU A 259 -6.74 2.81 -44.90
C LEU A 259 -7.14 1.55 -45.67
N VAL A 260 -8.06 0.79 -45.11
CA VAL A 260 -8.48 -0.51 -45.62
C VAL A 260 -9.93 -0.48 -46.09
N CYS A 261 -10.29 -1.36 -47.00
CA CYS A 261 -11.68 -1.54 -47.40
C CYS A 261 -12.53 -1.99 -46.20
N HIS A 262 -13.60 -1.24 -45.90
CA HIS A 262 -14.63 -1.65 -44.95
C HIS A 262 -15.80 -2.30 -45.68
N THR A 263 -16.33 -1.61 -46.68
CA THR A 263 -17.33 -2.11 -47.62
C THR A 263 -17.05 -1.50 -49.00
N SER A 264 -17.08 -2.32 -50.05
CA SER A 264 -16.85 -1.86 -51.43
C SER A 264 -17.93 -2.37 -52.38
N ASP A 265 -18.53 -1.44 -53.12
CA ASP A 265 -19.36 -1.72 -54.29
C ASP A 265 -18.70 -1.15 -55.58
N ALA A 266 -17.52 -0.53 -55.44
CA ALA A 266 -16.71 0.16 -56.46
C ALA A 266 -15.28 0.47 -55.92
N ASP A 267 -14.50 1.28 -56.65
CA ASP A 267 -13.29 1.97 -56.14
C ASP A 267 -13.62 2.81 -54.87
N LEU A 268 -12.67 3.00 -53.95
CA LEU A 268 -12.95 3.57 -52.62
C LEU A 268 -12.61 5.05 -52.49
N ALA A 269 -11.35 5.43 -52.72
CA ALA A 269 -10.84 6.79 -52.56
C ALA A 269 -9.36 6.84 -52.99
N ASP A 270 -8.90 8.01 -53.41
CA ASP A 270 -7.46 8.24 -53.56
C ASP A 270 -6.92 8.92 -52.31
N VAL A 271 -5.78 8.44 -51.80
CA VAL A 271 -4.98 9.15 -50.80
C VAL A 271 -3.66 9.62 -51.38
N GLN A 272 -3.32 10.87 -51.12
CA GLN A 272 -2.13 11.49 -51.67
C GLN A 272 -0.89 11.11 -50.86
N TYR A 273 0.19 10.76 -51.56
CA TYR A 273 1.50 10.56 -50.97
C TYR A 273 2.54 11.50 -51.57
N ASP A 274 3.63 11.73 -50.85
CA ASP A 274 4.81 12.47 -51.28
C ASP A 274 5.97 11.51 -51.54
N ARG A 275 6.71 11.74 -52.63
CA ARG A 275 7.83 10.91 -53.11
C ARG A 275 9.18 11.24 -52.46
N LEU A 276 9.17 12.11 -51.45
CA LEU A 276 10.36 12.54 -50.72
C LEU A 276 10.25 12.24 -49.22
N GLY A 277 9.36 11.30 -48.86
CA GLY A 277 9.06 10.93 -47.48
C GLY A 277 9.57 9.54 -47.12
N SER A 278 9.15 9.01 -45.98
CA SER A 278 9.41 7.63 -45.57
C SER A 278 8.23 7.09 -44.78
N GLY A 279 7.96 5.80 -44.93
CA GLY A 279 7.01 5.07 -44.10
C GLY A 279 5.66 4.79 -44.75
N LEU A 280 5.48 5.05 -46.04
CA LEU A 280 4.30 4.55 -46.74
C LEU A 280 4.30 3.02 -46.70
N VAL A 281 3.16 2.45 -46.34
CA VAL A 281 2.89 1.01 -46.45
C VAL A 281 1.77 0.80 -47.46
N HIS A 282 1.90 -0.23 -48.30
CA HIS A 282 0.92 -0.51 -49.33
C HIS A 282 0.76 -2.02 -49.55
N THR A 283 -0.44 -2.44 -49.91
CA THR A 283 -0.76 -3.80 -50.33
C THR A 283 -1.64 -3.74 -51.56
N THR A 284 -1.54 -4.75 -52.42
CA THR A 284 -2.37 -4.90 -53.63
C THR A 284 -3.33 -6.10 -53.55
N ASP A 285 -3.26 -6.88 -52.48
CA ASP A 285 -3.99 -8.14 -52.31
C ASP A 285 -4.65 -8.30 -50.92
N ALA A 286 -4.72 -7.23 -50.14
CA ALA A 286 -5.26 -7.19 -48.78
C ALA A 286 -4.52 -8.06 -47.74
N ALA A 287 -3.38 -8.67 -48.10
CA ALA A 287 -2.67 -9.62 -47.25
C ALA A 287 -1.18 -9.29 -47.12
N ASN A 288 -0.51 -9.02 -48.23
CA ASN A 288 0.92 -8.82 -48.29
C ASN A 288 1.23 -7.32 -48.34
N TRP A 289 1.79 -6.80 -47.26
CA TRP A 289 2.18 -5.40 -47.13
C TRP A 289 3.65 -5.19 -47.51
N SER A 290 3.90 -4.09 -48.21
CA SER A 290 5.23 -3.58 -48.52
C SER A 290 5.47 -2.24 -47.82
N TYR A 291 6.68 -2.03 -47.30
CA TYR A 291 7.13 -0.77 -46.72
C TYR A 291 8.01 -0.01 -47.71
N TYR A 292 7.77 1.28 -47.86
CA TYR A 292 8.53 2.17 -48.73
C TYR A 292 9.27 3.22 -47.89
N ASP A 293 10.58 3.28 -48.05
CA ASP A 293 11.46 4.19 -47.31
C ASP A 293 11.60 5.59 -47.94
N SER A 294 11.10 5.75 -49.17
CA SER A 294 11.18 6.96 -50.01
C SER A 294 9.81 7.58 -50.29
N LEU A 295 8.73 6.98 -49.79
CA LEU A 295 7.36 7.47 -49.93
C LEU A 295 6.75 7.69 -48.54
N ALA A 296 5.93 8.72 -48.37
CA ALA A 296 5.08 8.92 -47.19
C ALA A 296 3.71 9.42 -47.61
N LEU A 297 2.65 8.97 -46.94
CA LEU A 297 1.35 9.62 -47.09
C LEU A 297 1.46 11.09 -46.69
N LEU A 298 0.64 11.95 -47.31
CA LEU A 298 0.41 13.27 -46.75
C LEU A 298 -0.49 13.10 -45.52
N HIS A 299 0.12 13.21 -44.34
CA HIS A 299 -0.51 12.90 -43.06
C HIS A 299 -0.11 13.90 -41.96
N ASP A 300 -0.96 14.03 -40.95
CA ASP A 300 -0.60 14.64 -39.66
C ASP A 300 -1.23 13.81 -38.53
N ILE A 301 -0.40 13.10 -37.77
CA ILE A 301 -0.83 12.24 -36.66
C ILE A 301 -0.48 12.95 -35.37
N ARG A 302 -1.48 13.12 -34.51
CA ARG A 302 -1.39 13.83 -33.24
C ARG A 302 -1.72 12.91 -32.08
N GLY A 303 -1.17 13.26 -30.93
CA GLY A 303 -1.37 12.48 -29.72
C GLY A 303 -0.86 13.19 -28.49
N LYS A 304 -0.95 12.49 -27.38
CA LYS A 304 -0.50 12.96 -26.07
C LYS A 304 0.33 11.88 -25.40
N TYR A 305 1.19 12.28 -24.47
CA TYR A 305 1.97 11.35 -23.66
C TYR A 305 1.82 11.67 -22.17
N MET A 306 2.05 10.66 -21.34
CA MET A 306 2.06 10.77 -19.89
C MET A 306 3.51 10.86 -19.41
N SER A 307 3.81 11.82 -18.54
CA SER A 307 5.09 11.90 -17.82
C SER A 307 4.86 11.80 -16.32
N PRO A 308 5.86 11.43 -15.52
CA PRO A 308 5.77 11.54 -14.07
C PRO A 308 5.39 12.97 -13.68
N GLY A 309 4.54 13.11 -12.67
CA GLY A 309 4.25 14.42 -12.09
C GLY A 309 5.45 14.98 -11.35
N ALA A 310 5.32 16.21 -10.86
CA ALA A 310 6.34 16.81 -10.01
C ALA A 310 6.65 15.90 -8.82
N THR A 311 7.93 15.70 -8.53
CA THR A 311 8.38 14.93 -7.37
C THR A 311 7.70 15.47 -6.10
N GLN A 312 7.10 14.56 -5.35
CA GLN A 312 6.53 14.84 -4.04
C GLN A 312 7.55 14.46 -2.97
N THR A 313 7.55 15.20 -1.86
CA THR A 313 8.40 14.91 -0.71
C THR A 313 7.51 14.58 0.48
N ALA A 314 7.78 13.47 1.15
CA ALA A 314 7.17 13.10 2.42
C ALA A 314 8.23 13.16 3.52
N THR A 315 7.96 13.91 4.59
CA THR A 315 8.81 13.94 5.78
C THR A 315 8.33 12.87 6.75
N ARG A 316 9.13 11.82 6.89
CA ARG A 316 8.87 10.65 7.73
C ARG A 316 9.58 10.78 9.07
N ARG A 317 8.99 10.23 10.12
CA ARG A 317 9.55 10.23 11.48
C ARG A 317 9.62 8.81 12.01
N TYR A 318 10.82 8.32 12.32
CA TYR A 318 11.02 6.96 12.78
C TYR A 318 11.44 6.95 14.25
N VAL A 319 10.79 6.13 15.08
CA VAL A 319 11.16 5.96 16.50
C VAL A 319 12.39 5.07 16.58
N THR A 320 13.50 5.65 17.02
CA THR A 320 14.79 4.96 17.13
C THR A 320 15.03 4.35 18.51
N THR A 321 14.43 4.94 19.55
CA THR A 321 14.59 4.49 20.92
C THR A 321 13.38 4.89 21.75
N VAL A 322 12.93 3.99 22.63
CA VAL A 322 11.94 4.26 23.68
C VAL A 322 12.60 4.01 25.03
N ARG A 323 12.72 5.06 25.83
CA ARG A 323 13.24 5.00 27.20
C ARG A 323 12.07 4.82 28.15
N ILE A 324 12.16 3.82 29.02
CA ILE A 324 11.06 3.40 29.89
C ILE A 324 11.54 3.47 31.34
N ALA A 325 10.81 4.21 32.16
CA ALA A 325 10.94 4.18 33.61
C ALA A 325 9.70 3.53 34.21
N LEU A 326 9.89 2.58 35.11
CA LEU A 326 8.80 1.85 35.77
C LEU A 326 9.07 1.71 37.26
N GLN A 327 8.08 2.02 38.09
CA GLN A 327 8.12 1.83 39.54
C GLN A 327 6.77 1.30 40.02
N ALA A 328 6.78 0.15 40.69
CA ALA A 328 5.69 -0.39 41.47
C ALA A 328 5.97 -0.23 42.97
N GLY A 329 4.91 0.04 43.73
CA GLY A 329 4.99 0.39 45.14
C GLY A 329 5.60 1.77 45.40
N GLY A 330 5.45 2.23 46.64
CA GLY A 330 5.89 3.56 47.06
C GLY A 330 7.40 3.72 47.30
N ASP A 331 8.21 2.66 47.14
CA ASP A 331 9.66 2.74 47.34
C ASP A 331 10.36 3.25 46.07
N SER A 332 10.85 4.49 46.12
CA SER A 332 11.55 5.11 45.00
C SER A 332 12.89 4.45 44.65
N GLN A 333 13.47 3.65 45.55
CA GLN A 333 14.67 2.86 45.26
C GLN A 333 14.37 1.62 44.41
N ALA A 334 13.09 1.26 44.23
CA ALA A 334 12.68 0.11 43.43
C ALA A 334 12.51 0.43 41.93
N ARG A 335 12.72 1.69 41.50
CA ARG A 335 12.56 2.14 40.11
C ARG A 335 13.49 1.38 39.15
N VAL A 336 12.94 0.91 38.03
CA VAL A 336 13.68 0.26 36.93
C VAL A 336 13.66 1.16 35.71
N ASP A 337 14.86 1.43 35.18
CA ASP A 337 15.05 2.04 33.87
C ASP A 337 15.40 0.98 32.84
N SER A 338 14.75 1.06 31.68
CA SER A 338 15.03 0.20 30.54
C SER A 338 14.96 1.00 29.24
N THR A 339 15.42 0.39 28.15
CA THR A 339 15.46 1.06 26.85
C THR A 339 15.16 0.05 25.77
N ALA A 340 14.09 0.28 25.02
CA ALA A 340 13.77 -0.47 23.83
C ALA A 340 14.40 0.23 22.62
N ARG A 341 15.07 -0.56 21.78
CA ARG A 341 15.55 -0.13 20.46
C ARG A 341 14.81 -0.93 19.40
N PRO A 342 13.77 -0.36 18.78
CA PRO A 342 13.07 -1.03 17.69
C PRO A 342 14.03 -1.39 16.56
N VAL A 343 13.98 -2.65 16.10
CA VAL A 343 14.89 -3.14 15.05
C VAL A 343 14.40 -2.71 13.67
N ASN A 344 13.09 -2.55 13.50
CA ASN A 344 12.45 -2.22 12.23
C ASN A 344 12.37 -0.71 11.97
N ALA A 345 12.92 0.13 12.87
CA ALA A 345 12.78 1.60 12.81
C ALA A 345 11.33 2.02 12.53
N PRO A 346 10.37 1.69 13.41
CA PRO A 346 8.96 1.87 13.17
C PRO A 346 8.64 3.34 12.96
N GLU A 347 7.78 3.61 11.99
CA GLU A 347 7.32 4.96 11.73
C GLU A 347 6.41 5.43 12.87
N ALA A 348 6.60 6.69 13.28
CA ALA A 348 5.75 7.38 14.22
C ALA A 348 4.56 7.96 13.47
N LEU A 349 3.47 7.22 13.44
CA LEU A 349 2.27 7.55 12.69
C LEU A 349 1.12 7.82 13.66
N SER A 350 0.24 8.73 13.28
CA SER A 350 -1.02 8.96 14.01
C SER A 350 -2.10 7.94 13.63
N ALA A 351 -2.00 7.35 12.44
CA ALA A 351 -2.78 6.24 11.93
C ALA A 351 -2.11 5.67 10.66
N VAL A 352 -2.49 4.46 10.23
CA VAL A 352 -1.88 3.76 9.10
C VAL A 352 -2.98 3.19 8.20
N TRP A 353 -2.85 3.42 6.90
CA TRP A 353 -3.64 2.77 5.84
C TRP A 353 -2.67 2.29 4.78
N GLU A 354 -2.65 0.99 4.53
CA GLU A 354 -1.81 0.40 3.50
C GLU A 354 -2.60 -0.67 2.76
N SER A 355 -2.36 -0.77 1.45
CA SER A 355 -2.91 -1.84 0.62
C SER A 355 -1.95 -2.10 -0.54
N GLU A 356 -1.56 -3.36 -0.68
CA GLU A 356 -0.77 -3.83 -1.82
C GLU A 356 -1.65 -4.29 -3.00
N PHE A 357 -2.98 -4.22 -2.85
CA PHE A 357 -3.95 -4.76 -3.83
C PHE A 357 -3.60 -6.20 -4.27
N ASN A 358 -3.21 -7.03 -3.30
CA ASN A 358 -3.03 -8.47 -3.44
C ASN A 358 -4.22 -9.27 -2.86
N THR A 359 -5.01 -8.62 -2.00
CA THR A 359 -6.25 -9.10 -1.40
C THR A 359 -7.34 -8.02 -1.48
N ASP A 360 -8.54 -8.34 -0.98
CA ASP A 360 -9.60 -7.34 -0.80
C ASP A 360 -9.11 -6.27 0.20
N PRO A 361 -9.00 -4.99 -0.21
CA PRO A 361 -8.53 -3.92 0.67
C PRO A 361 -9.51 -3.64 1.81
N THR A 362 -10.80 -3.99 1.66
CA THR A 362 -11.82 -3.74 2.70
C THR A 362 -11.71 -4.66 3.91
N THR A 363 -10.87 -5.70 3.82
CA THR A 363 -10.56 -6.60 4.93
C THR A 363 -9.28 -6.22 5.67
N LEU A 364 -8.56 -5.20 5.21
CA LEU A 364 -7.31 -4.76 5.83
C LEU A 364 -7.61 -3.91 7.06
N ASP A 365 -6.82 -4.11 8.10
CA ASP A 365 -6.81 -3.33 9.34
C ASP A 365 -5.35 -3.21 9.79
N MET A 366 -4.61 -2.32 9.13
CA MET A 366 -3.15 -2.19 9.26
C MET A 366 -2.76 -1.42 10.53
N ASN A 367 -3.67 -0.61 11.06
CA ASN A 367 -3.50 0.05 12.35
C ASN A 367 -4.01 -0.81 13.52
N GLY A 368 -4.71 -1.91 13.24
CA GLY A 368 -5.23 -2.84 14.22
C GLY A 368 -6.15 -2.13 15.20
N ASP A 369 -7.12 -1.33 14.71
CA ASP A 369 -8.16 -0.65 15.47
C ASP A 369 -9.52 -1.39 15.46
N GLY A 370 -9.59 -2.49 14.71
CA GLY A 370 -10.73 -3.41 14.63
C GLY A 370 -11.77 -2.97 13.61
N LEU A 371 -11.50 -1.86 12.92
CA LEU A 371 -12.26 -1.37 11.80
C LEU A 371 -11.45 -1.60 10.52
N GLY A 372 -12.14 -1.89 9.43
CA GLY A 372 -11.46 -1.97 8.14
C GLY A 372 -10.92 -0.59 7.75
N ASP A 373 -9.68 -0.56 7.26
CA ASP A 373 -8.96 0.63 6.80
C ASP A 373 -9.58 1.25 5.54
N TRP A 374 -10.19 0.42 4.71
CA TRP A 374 -10.72 0.83 3.42
C TRP A 374 -12.19 0.46 3.28
N ALA A 375 -12.96 1.36 2.67
CA ALA A 375 -14.35 1.10 2.31
C ALA A 375 -14.63 1.54 0.86
N PRO A 376 -15.53 0.85 0.14
CA PRO A 376 -16.00 1.35 -1.15
C PRO A 376 -16.78 2.65 -0.94
N ALA A 377 -16.50 3.68 -1.73
CA ALA A 377 -17.20 4.97 -1.64
C ALA A 377 -18.71 4.81 -1.90
N THR A 378 -19.08 3.83 -2.73
CA THR A 378 -20.46 3.45 -3.03
C THR A 378 -20.55 1.96 -3.32
N GLY A 379 -21.63 1.31 -2.88
CA GLY A 379 -21.88 -0.10 -3.20
C GLY A 379 -20.94 -1.06 -2.46
N THR A 380 -20.59 -2.17 -3.10
CA THR A 380 -19.67 -3.19 -2.57
C THR A 380 -18.38 -3.19 -3.37
N PHE A 381 -17.26 -3.46 -2.72
CA PHE A 381 -16.00 -3.70 -3.41
C PHE A 381 -16.11 -4.98 -4.26
N ASP A 382 -15.49 -4.98 -5.45
CA ASP A 382 -15.40 -6.16 -6.32
C ASP A 382 -14.00 -6.77 -6.23
N PRO A 383 -13.80 -7.87 -5.48
CA PRO A 383 -12.50 -8.50 -5.34
C PRO A 383 -11.94 -9.03 -6.66
N ALA A 384 -12.78 -9.31 -7.67
CA ALA A 384 -12.31 -9.77 -8.98
C ALA A 384 -11.56 -8.69 -9.76
N GLY A 385 -11.74 -7.41 -9.39
CA GLY A 385 -10.98 -6.29 -9.96
C GLY A 385 -9.52 -6.25 -9.50
N VAL A 386 -9.16 -7.02 -8.46
CA VAL A 386 -7.80 -7.11 -7.91
C VAL A 386 -7.10 -8.35 -8.47
N SER A 387 -6.00 -8.15 -9.20
CA SER A 387 -5.22 -9.25 -9.76
C SER A 387 -3.76 -8.87 -9.91
N GLY A 388 -2.88 -9.68 -9.33
CA GLY A 388 -1.41 -9.52 -9.48
C GLY A 388 -0.86 -8.23 -8.87
N GLY A 389 -1.41 -7.76 -7.75
CA GLY A 389 -0.99 -6.50 -7.10
C GLY A 389 -1.55 -5.25 -7.78
N ILE A 390 -2.48 -5.41 -8.74
CA ILE A 390 -3.08 -4.30 -9.49
C ILE A 390 -4.58 -4.32 -9.27
N TRP A 391 -5.12 -3.19 -8.87
CA TRP A 391 -6.56 -2.95 -8.82
C TRP A 391 -7.03 -2.24 -10.09
N ASN A 392 -7.83 -2.95 -10.90
CA ASN A 392 -8.54 -2.37 -12.03
C ASN A 392 -9.81 -1.68 -11.53
N ALA A 393 -9.64 -0.46 -11.03
CA ALA A 393 -10.70 0.27 -10.35
C ALA A 393 -11.91 0.55 -11.26
N THR A 394 -13.07 0.02 -10.88
CA THR A 394 -14.40 0.36 -11.43
C THR A 394 -15.20 1.28 -10.50
N SER A 395 -14.69 1.50 -9.28
CA SER A 395 -15.25 2.34 -8.22
C SER A 395 -14.13 3.01 -7.43
N ASN A 396 -14.49 3.92 -6.53
CA ASN A 396 -13.53 4.56 -5.62
C ASN A 396 -13.47 3.82 -4.29
N LEU A 397 -12.27 3.81 -3.68
CA LEU A 397 -12.08 3.48 -2.27
C LEU A 397 -11.90 4.77 -1.47
N VAL A 398 -12.42 4.76 -0.25
CA VAL A 398 -12.19 5.78 0.76
C VAL A 398 -11.53 5.14 1.97
N THR A 399 -10.84 5.94 2.77
CA THR A 399 -10.40 5.46 4.08
C THR A 399 -11.58 5.31 5.01
N ALA A 400 -11.48 4.33 5.90
CA ALA A 400 -12.43 4.07 6.96
C ALA A 400 -11.66 4.06 8.29
N PRO A 401 -12.09 4.85 9.29
CA PRO A 401 -13.07 5.94 9.16
C PRO A 401 -12.62 7.03 8.16
N ASP A 402 -13.53 7.93 7.78
CA ASP A 402 -13.15 9.10 6.98
C ASP A 402 -12.09 9.90 7.74
N ASN A 403 -10.95 10.18 7.10
CA ASN A 403 -9.83 10.87 7.71
C ASN A 403 -9.46 12.15 6.96
N ASP A 404 -9.13 13.18 7.73
CA ASP A 404 -8.51 14.39 7.22
C ASP A 404 -6.99 14.23 7.25
N PHE A 405 -6.41 13.84 6.11
CA PHE A 405 -4.97 13.66 5.97
C PHE A 405 -4.15 14.94 6.20
N THR A 406 -4.78 16.12 6.24
CA THR A 406 -4.06 17.36 6.60
C THR A 406 -3.76 17.47 8.09
N GLN A 407 -4.42 16.66 8.93
CA GLN A 407 -4.25 16.64 10.38
C GLN A 407 -3.37 15.47 10.86
N LEU A 408 -3.06 14.54 9.97
CA LEU A 408 -2.22 13.38 10.27
C LEU A 408 -0.75 13.75 10.08
N THR A 409 0.08 13.30 11.02
CA THR A 409 1.55 13.42 10.97
C THR A 409 2.20 12.07 11.01
#